data_AF-A0A537DUK0-F1
#
_entry.id   AF-A0A537DUK0-F1
#
_cell.length_a   1.000
_cell.length_b   1.000
_cell.length_c   1.000
_cell.angle_alpha   90.00
_cell.angle_beta   90.00
_cell.angle_gamma   90.00
#
_symmetry.space_group_name_H-M   'P 1'
#
loop_
_entity.id
_entity.type
_entity.pdbx_description
1 polymer ?
#
loop_
_entity_poly.entity_id
_entity_poly.type
_entity_poly.pdbx_seq_one_letter_code
_entity_poly.pdbx_strand_id
1 'polypeptide(L)'
;MTRSRMLRVPWAPLNGGVFLIIFGIVMLLSLVQVGGLNLSTGLPLIFLLFGAWLVVAAFLVHGPDDRYAPPRSMILAWGGMVAFIGAIWFVGTLSLYLVPLVILVVLVVVGIGAVGYALTRAEAEKAHAAVA
;
A
#
# COMPACT_ATOMS: atom_id res chain seq x y z
N MET A 1 30.91 -14.99 -16.38
CA MET A 1 29.52 -14.64 -16.03
C MET A 1 29.45 -14.21 -14.58
N THR A 2 29.59 -12.91 -14.32
CA THR A 2 29.38 -12.32 -12.99
C THR A 2 27.89 -12.31 -12.73
N ARG A 3 27.42 -13.26 -11.91
CA ARG A 3 26.08 -13.25 -11.32
C ARG A 3 26.00 -11.96 -10.52
N SER A 4 25.38 -10.91 -11.07
CA SER A 4 25.03 -9.71 -10.33
C SER A 4 24.30 -10.19 -9.08
N ARG A 5 24.94 -10.08 -7.91
CA ARG A 5 24.27 -10.33 -6.63
C ARG A 5 23.16 -9.31 -6.58
N MET A 6 21.93 -9.72 -6.93
CA MET A 6 20.76 -8.93 -6.62
C MET A 6 20.84 -8.70 -5.12
N LEU A 7 21.02 -7.43 -4.75
CA LEU A 7 21.15 -6.99 -3.38
C LEU A 7 19.85 -7.45 -2.70
N ARG A 8 19.92 -8.51 -1.89
CA ARG A 8 18.74 -9.03 -1.20
C ARG A 8 18.35 -7.99 -0.17
N VAL A 9 17.27 -7.27 -0.45
CA VAL A 9 16.76 -6.25 0.46
C VAL A 9 15.97 -6.97 1.54
N PRO A 10 16.41 -6.93 2.81
CA PRO A 10 15.71 -7.64 3.86
C PRO A 10 14.35 -6.96 4.12
N TRP A 11 13.26 -7.69 3.85
CA TRP A 11 11.89 -7.16 3.86
C TRP A 11 11.51 -6.48 5.18
N ALA A 12 11.69 -7.15 6.32
CA ALA A 12 11.28 -6.61 7.61
C ALA A 12 12.10 -5.37 8.04
N PRO A 13 13.45 -5.37 7.98
CA PRO A 13 14.24 -4.16 8.27
C PRO A 13 13.94 -2.99 7.35
N LEU A 14 13.73 -3.22 6.04
CA LEU A 14 13.38 -2.15 5.11
C LEU A 14 12.06 -1.49 5.50
N ASN A 15 11.01 -2.29 5.67
CA ASN A 15 9.67 -1.77 5.97
C ASN A 15 9.60 -1.14 7.37
N GLY A 16 10.36 -1.69 8.34
CA GLY A 16 10.54 -1.05 9.64
C GLY A 16 11.22 0.32 9.54
N GLY A 17 12.28 0.44 8.74
CA GLY A 17 12.94 1.72 8.49
C GLY A 17 12.02 2.74 7.82
N VAL A 18 11.28 2.34 6.79
CA VAL A 18 10.31 3.22 6.12
C VAL A 18 9.20 3.65 7.07
N PHE A 19 8.67 2.73 7.89
CA PHE A 19 7.70 3.07 8.92
C PHE A 19 8.24 4.12 9.89
N LEU A 20 9.47 3.95 10.39
CA LEU A 20 10.10 4.90 11.31
C LEU A 20 10.32 6.27 10.67
N ILE A 21 10.67 6.33 9.39
CA ILE A 21 10.80 7.59 8.64
C ILE A 21 9.44 8.29 8.53
N ILE A 22 8.40 7.57 8.08
CA ILE A 22 7.04 8.11 7.95
C ILE A 22 6.54 8.58 9.32
N PHE A 23 6.67 7.74 10.33
CA PHE A 23 6.28 8.04 11.71
C PHE A 23 7.00 9.29 12.22
N GLY A 24 8.33 9.32 12.12
CA GLY A 24 9.15 10.43 12.60
C GLY A 24 8.80 11.75 11.93
N ILE A 25 8.71 11.77 10.59
CA ILE A 25 8.36 12.97 9.84
C ILE A 25 6.96 13.45 10.20
N VAL A 26 5.95 12.58 10.12
CA VAL A 26 4.55 12.98 10.36
C VAL A 26 4.35 13.42 11.80
N MET A 27 4.96 12.75 12.79
CA MET A 27 4.87 13.16 14.19
C MET A 27 5.57 14.49 14.43
N LEU A 28 6.75 14.72 13.88
CA LEU A 28 7.43 16.03 13.99
C LEU A 28 6.58 17.15 13.38
N LEU A 29 6.04 16.96 12.17
CA LEU A 29 5.16 17.93 11.52
C LEU A 29 3.88 18.19 12.34
N SER A 30 3.34 17.14 12.96
CA SER A 30 2.14 17.23 13.81
C SER A 30 2.39 17.96 15.13
N LEU A 31 3.57 17.78 15.73
CA LEU A 31 3.95 18.44 16.98
C LEU A 31 4.19 19.94 16.78
N VAL A 32 4.80 20.32 15.64
CA VAL A 32 5.08 21.72 15.29
C VAL A 32 3.92 22.37 14.52
N GLN A 33 2.83 21.63 14.31
CA GLN A 33 1.60 22.05 13.63
C GLN A 33 1.79 22.62 12.21
N VAL A 34 2.76 22.06 11.48
CA VAL A 34 3.05 22.49 10.10
C VAL A 34 1.86 22.18 9.20
N GLY A 35 1.36 23.20 8.49
CA GLY A 35 0.23 23.04 7.56
C GLY A 35 -1.09 22.66 8.23
N GLY A 36 -1.25 22.93 9.53
CA GLY A 36 -2.45 22.57 10.29
C GLY A 36 -2.51 21.09 10.68
N LEU A 37 -1.44 20.32 10.47
CA LEU A 37 -1.33 18.97 10.98
C LEU A 37 -1.29 18.99 12.51
N ASN A 38 -1.94 18.03 13.14
CA ASN A 38 -1.94 17.83 14.58
C ASN A 38 -1.94 16.33 14.86
N LEU A 39 -1.83 15.92 16.12
CA LEU A 39 -1.73 14.50 16.45
C LEU A 39 -2.96 13.69 15.99
N SER A 40 -4.16 14.27 15.99
CA SER A 40 -5.38 13.59 15.57
C SER A 40 -5.43 13.34 14.06
N THR A 41 -4.86 14.22 13.24
CA THR A 41 -4.74 14.05 11.78
C THR A 41 -3.46 13.30 11.39
N GLY A 42 -2.37 13.46 12.14
CA GLY A 42 -1.08 12.84 11.87
C GLY A 42 -1.07 11.32 12.07
N LEU A 43 -1.71 10.81 13.13
CA LEU A 43 -1.82 9.37 13.37
C LEU A 43 -2.46 8.60 12.20
N PRO A 44 -3.67 8.96 11.74
CA PRO A 44 -4.27 8.28 10.59
C PRO A 44 -3.47 8.47 9.30
N LEU A 45 -2.79 9.60 9.14
CA LEU A 45 -1.92 9.85 7.99
C LEU A 45 -0.72 8.88 7.94
N ILE A 46 -0.16 8.49 9.09
CA ILE A 46 0.91 7.47 9.16
C ILE A 46 0.41 6.14 8.60
N PHE A 47 -0.78 5.69 9.03
CA PHE A 47 -1.37 4.44 8.51
C PHE A 47 -1.65 4.55 7.02
N LEU A 48 -2.19 5.68 6.55
CA LEU A 48 -2.44 5.90 5.13
C LEU A 48 -1.15 5.78 4.29
N LEU A 49 -0.11 6.52 4.68
CA LEU A 49 1.17 6.56 3.96
C LEU A 49 1.90 5.22 4.02
N PHE A 50 1.91 4.58 5.19
CA PHE A 50 2.57 3.29 5.35
C PHE A 50 1.83 2.16 4.61
N GLY A 51 0.50 2.15 4.66
CA GLY A 51 -0.31 1.21 3.88
C GLY A 51 -0.07 1.38 2.38
N ALA A 52 -0.05 2.63 1.89
CA ALA A 52 0.27 2.93 0.50
C ALA A 52 1.69 2.48 0.13
N TRP A 53 2.67 2.68 1.01
CA TRP A 53 4.02 2.16 0.83
C TRP A 53 4.05 0.63 0.71
N LEU A 54 3.35 -0.11 1.56
CA LEU A 54 3.30 -1.57 1.48
C LEU A 54 2.75 -2.05 0.14
N VAL A 55 1.73 -1.37 -0.39
CA VAL A 55 1.21 -1.64 -1.73
C VAL A 55 2.31 -1.42 -2.77
N VAL A 56 2.96 -0.25 -2.77
CA VAL A 56 4.05 0.08 -3.70
C VAL A 56 5.23 -0.91 -3.59
N ALA A 57 5.64 -1.27 -2.37
CA ALA A 57 6.71 -2.21 -2.11
C ALA A 57 6.40 -3.62 -2.64
N ALA A 58 5.13 -4.03 -2.60
CA ALA A 58 4.69 -5.29 -3.19
C ALA A 58 4.83 -5.33 -4.72
N PHE A 59 4.88 -4.18 -5.41
CA PHE A 59 5.13 -4.11 -6.85
C PHE A 59 6.62 -3.89 -7.20
N LEU A 60 7.32 -3.05 -6.44
CA LEU A 60 8.66 -2.58 -6.80
C LEU A 60 9.81 -3.38 -6.16
N VAL A 61 9.60 -3.93 -4.95
CA VAL A 61 10.67 -4.56 -4.15
C VAL A 61 10.56 -6.07 -4.16
N HIS A 62 9.34 -6.59 -4.30
CA HIS A 62 9.07 -8.02 -4.22
C HIS A 62 9.50 -8.76 -5.51
N GLY A 63 10.64 -9.44 -5.47
CA GLY A 63 11.14 -10.28 -6.56
C GLY A 63 10.58 -11.71 -6.56
N PRO A 64 10.65 -12.45 -7.68
CA PRO A 64 10.12 -13.82 -7.79
C PRO A 64 10.75 -14.85 -6.84
N ASP A 65 11.95 -14.57 -6.31
CA ASP A 65 12.78 -15.49 -5.52
C ASP A 65 12.95 -15.08 -4.04
N ASP A 66 12.17 -14.11 -3.55
CA ASP A 66 12.36 -13.60 -2.19
C ASP A 66 11.65 -14.44 -1.12
N ARG A 67 12.29 -15.54 -0.69
CA ARG A 67 11.80 -16.42 0.38
C ARG A 67 11.59 -15.74 1.74
N TYR A 68 12.11 -14.53 1.93
CA TYR A 68 12.05 -13.81 3.21
C TYR A 68 10.93 -12.77 3.26
N ALA A 69 10.18 -12.62 2.17
CA ALA A 69 9.08 -11.67 2.08
C ALA A 69 7.73 -12.43 2.02
N PRO A 70 6.67 -11.94 2.69
CA PRO A 70 5.36 -12.59 2.67
C PRO A 70 4.78 -12.64 1.25
N PRO A 71 3.86 -13.57 0.92
CA PRO A 71 3.25 -13.62 -0.40
C PRO A 71 2.71 -12.25 -0.84
N ARG A 72 2.98 -11.87 -2.08
CA ARG A 72 2.59 -10.55 -2.63
C ARG A 72 1.11 -10.22 -2.41
N SER A 73 0.22 -11.20 -2.61
CA SER A 73 -1.22 -11.05 -2.34
C SER A 73 -1.52 -10.68 -0.90
N MET A 74 -0.80 -11.26 0.06
CA MET A 74 -0.92 -10.96 1.48
C MET A 74 -0.45 -9.52 1.77
N ILE A 75 0.69 -9.09 1.21
CA ILE A 75 1.18 -7.72 1.38
C ILE A 75 0.19 -6.71 0.80
N LEU A 76 -0.35 -6.98 -0.40
CA LEU A 76 -1.34 -6.11 -1.04
C LEU A 76 -2.63 -6.02 -0.23
N ALA A 77 -3.13 -7.14 0.30
CA ALA A 77 -4.33 -7.17 1.12
C ALA A 77 -4.12 -6.37 2.43
N TRP A 78 -3.04 -6.63 3.15
CA TRP A 78 -2.75 -5.92 4.41
C TRP A 78 -2.40 -4.45 4.19
N GLY A 79 -1.54 -4.14 3.22
CA GLY A 79 -1.18 -2.77 2.86
C GLY A 79 -2.39 -1.96 2.42
N GLY A 80 -3.25 -2.56 1.57
CA GLY A 80 -4.51 -1.95 1.15
C GLY A 80 -5.47 -1.72 2.31
N MET A 81 -5.61 -2.69 3.21
CA MET A 81 -6.46 -2.55 4.41
C MET A 81 -5.95 -1.42 5.32
N VAL A 82 -4.65 -1.38 5.59
CA VAL A 82 -4.03 -0.35 6.43
C VAL A 82 -4.20 1.04 5.80
N ALA A 83 -3.99 1.16 4.48
CA ALA A 83 -4.23 2.41 3.76
C ALA A 83 -5.70 2.84 3.82
N PHE A 84 -6.62 1.90 3.64
CA PHE A 84 -8.06 2.15 3.69
C PHE A 84 -8.53 2.65 5.06
N ILE A 85 -8.10 1.97 6.14
CA ILE A 85 -8.41 2.39 7.51
C ILE A 85 -7.81 3.77 7.78
N GLY A 86 -6.56 4.00 7.37
CA GLY A 86 -5.91 5.31 7.47
C GLY A 86 -6.68 6.41 6.74
N ALA A 87 -7.17 6.14 5.51
CA ALA A 87 -7.95 7.09 4.72
C ALA A 87 -9.28 7.43 5.38
N ILE A 88 -10.05 6.42 5.81
CA ILE A 88 -11.33 6.63 6.50
C ILE A 88 -11.12 7.43 7.77
N TRP A 89 -10.13 7.05 8.57
CA TRP A 89 -9.85 7.72 9.83
C TRP A 89 -9.39 9.17 9.59
N PHE A 90 -8.48 9.40 8.64
CA PHE A 90 -8.01 10.74 8.28
C PHE A 90 -9.16 11.64 7.80
N VAL A 91 -10.02 11.14 6.92
CA VAL A 91 -11.18 11.92 6.47
C VAL A 91 -12.19 12.10 7.59
N GLY A 92 -12.38 11.10 8.45
CA GLY A 92 -13.23 11.20 9.63
C GLY A 92 -12.78 12.27 10.62
N THR A 93 -11.47 12.56 10.73
CA THR A 93 -10.98 13.66 11.57
C THR A 93 -11.19 15.04 10.96
N LEU A 94 -11.34 15.13 9.64
CA LEU A 94 -11.66 16.38 8.93
C LEU A 94 -13.17 16.62 8.84
N SER A 95 -13.93 15.60 8.46
CA SER A 95 -15.39 15.64 8.33
C SER A 95 -15.96 14.22 8.19
N LEU A 96 -16.77 13.81 9.17
CA LEU A 96 -17.47 12.52 9.12
C LEU A 96 -18.43 12.40 7.92
N TYR A 97 -18.95 13.52 7.41
CA TYR A 97 -19.84 13.52 6.24
C TYR A 97 -19.15 13.08 4.94
N LEU A 98 -17.83 13.17 4.87
CA LEU A 98 -17.05 12.77 3.69
C LEU A 98 -16.67 11.27 3.71
N VAL A 99 -16.83 10.58 4.84
CA VAL A 99 -16.49 9.16 4.97
C VAL A 99 -17.22 8.26 3.97
N PRO A 100 -18.56 8.41 3.74
CA PRO A 100 -19.26 7.62 2.73
C PRO A 100 -18.71 7.83 1.32
N LEU A 101 -18.28 9.06 0.98
CA LEU A 101 -17.68 9.37 -0.31
C LEU A 101 -16.33 8.66 -0.49
N VAL A 102 -15.50 8.63 0.56
CA VAL A 102 -14.21 7.89 0.52
C VAL A 102 -14.45 6.40 0.33
N ILE A 103 -15.42 5.82 1.05
CA ILE A 103 -15.79 4.41 0.89
C ILE A 103 -16.23 4.15 -0.56
N LEU A 104 -17.07 5.01 -1.12
CA LEU A 104 -17.51 4.90 -2.52
C LEU A 104 -16.33 4.92 -3.48
N VAL A 105 -15.41 5.88 -3.34
CA VAL A 105 -14.21 5.99 -4.19
C VAL A 105 -13.36 4.73 -4.10
N VAL A 106 -13.14 4.20 -2.89
CA VAL A 106 -12.35 2.98 -2.70
C VAL A 106 -13.04 1.79 -3.35
N LEU A 107 -14.35 1.63 -3.18
CA LEU A 107 -15.11 0.55 -3.83
C LEU A 107 -15.03 0.63 -5.35
N VAL A 108 -15.10 1.85 -5.92
CA VAL A 108 -14.92 2.05 -7.37
C VAL A 108 -13.53 1.63 -7.81
N VAL A 109 -12.48 2.07 -7.12
CA VAL A 109 -11.08 1.72 -7.46
C VAL A 109 -10.84 0.21 -7.35
N VAL A 110 -11.32 -0.42 -6.27
CA VAL A 110 -11.23 -1.88 -6.08
C VAL A 110 -12.02 -2.61 -7.15
N GLY A 111 -13.22 -2.15 -7.50
CA GLY A 111 -14.04 -2.70 -8.57
C GLY A 111 -13.35 -2.64 -9.93
N ILE A 112 -12.76 -1.50 -10.29
CA ILE A 112 -11.97 -1.34 -11.52
C ILE A 112 -10.77 -2.29 -11.52
N GLY A 113 -10.06 -2.39 -10.39
CA GLY A 113 -8.92 -3.32 -10.24
C GLY A 113 -9.34 -4.77 -10.43
N ALA A 114 -10.46 -5.19 -9.85
CA ALA A 114 -11.00 -6.53 -9.99
C ALA A 114 -11.40 -6.85 -11.45
N VAL A 115 -12.04 -5.90 -12.13
CA VAL A 115 -12.40 -6.03 -13.55
C VAL A 115 -11.15 -6.17 -14.42
N GLY A 116 -10.14 -5.31 -14.22
CA GLY A 116 -8.88 -5.39 -14.97
C GLY A 116 -8.14 -6.71 -14.73
N TYR A 117 -8.12 -7.21 -13.50
CA TYR A 117 -7.54 -8.51 -13.18
C TYR A 117 -8.29 -9.67 -13.88
N ALA A 118 -9.62 -9.64 -13.89
CA ALA A 118 -10.42 -10.66 -14.56
C ALA A 118 -10.14 -10.71 -16.08
N LEU A 119 -10.03 -9.54 -16.73
CA LEU A 119 -9.74 -9.44 -18.16
C LEU A 119 -8.34 -9.95 -18.50
N THR A 120 -7.31 -9.53 -17.76
CA THR A 120 -5.93 -9.99 -17.99
C THR A 120 -5.76 -11.50 -17.79
N ARG A 121 -6.47 -12.09 -16.82
CA ARG A 121 -6.49 -13.53 -16.62
C ARG A 121 -7.18 -14.27 -17.77
N ALA A 122 -8.31 -13.74 -18.26
CA ALA A 122 -9.03 -14.32 -19.38
C ALA A 122 -8.21 -14.29 -20.68
N GLU A 123 -7.42 -13.24 -20.91
CA GLU A 123 -6.49 -13.16 -22.04
C GLU A 123 -5.34 -14.16 -21.92
N ALA A 124 -4.76 -14.30 -20.73
CA ALA A 124 -3.70 -15.28 -20.46
C ALA A 124 -4.16 -16.72 -20.71
N GLU A 125 -5.39 -17.06 -20.30
CA GLU A 125 -5.98 -18.39 -20.52
C GLU A 125 -6.21 -18.67 -22.01
N LYS A 126 -6.72 -17.69 -22.77
CA LYS A 126 -6.86 -17.81 -24.23
C LYS A 126 -5.51 -17.99 -24.93
N ALA A 127 -4.47 -17.28 -24.50
CA ALA A 127 -3.13 -17.42 -25.05
C ALA A 127 -2.53 -18.80 -24.79
N HIS A 128 -2.73 -19.36 -23.58
CA HIS A 128 -2.29 -20.72 -23.26
C HIS A 128 -3.03 -21.79 -24.08
N ALA A 129 -4.35 -21.63 -24.28
CA ALA A 129 -5.14 -22.56 -25.08
C ALA A 129 -4.80 -22.54 -26.58
N ALA A 130 -4.23 -21.45 -27.09
CA ALA A 130 -3.81 -21.33 -28.49
C ALA A 130 -2.43 -21.94 -28.78
N VAL A 131 -1.64 -22.25 -27.75
CA VAL A 131 -0.27 -22.79 -27.86
C VAL A 131 -0.20 -24.28 -27.48
N ALA A 132 -1.25 -24.83 -26.87
CA ALA A 132 -1.40 -26.25 -26.51
C ALA A 132 -2.02 -27.07 -27.66
#